data_AF-A0A2N9M4K3-F1
#
_entry.id   AF-A0A2N9M4K3-F1
#
_cell.length_a   1.000
_cell.length_b   1.000
_cell.length_c   1.000
_cell.angle_alpha   90.00
_cell.angle_beta   90.00
_cell.angle_gamma   90.00
#
_symmetry.space_group_name_H-M   'P 1'
#
loop_
_entity.id
_entity.type
_entity.pdbx_description
1 polymer ?
#
loop_
_entity_poly.entity_id
_entity_poly.type
_entity_poly.pdbx_seq_one_letter_code
_entity_poly.pdbx_strand_id
1 'polypeptide(L)'
;MQRNGLTLGSKLMGAFAAMIALILTLLGAYLQSGRQAHSQLEEILYRYNKKMDIGTQVELATTEMQGSQRGLMLSYAMKDPGASDQYKKLYDSSGQKIDSLMAELQPLLTNVIEKAAATDIQENRANWAPRFRKLVELCEAGKTADAYKLRNENKVISAKMHSAATELVKQQKIALEEAKAASEAAVSRSIWVSAIITFLCITVSFTLLVVVRSGIAKLRGAVQDLDQGAVQVASASQQVAASSQLVAQGASQQAASVEETSSATEEISAMTLKNADNLRAATELTVRTGEAIDEADRALTGMQTSMQEINTSCEKVGKIIRVIDEIAFQTNILALNAAVESARAGEAGMGFAVVADEVRNLAQRSAKAASETAGLIEESIAKSKQGRAHLDHVSGAIGKVTGSARQIASLVDGVKNGSAEQTRGIQSIASAMVRIEQVTQSSASSAEETAAVGQEMSAQANNLSDIVQRLHSMVG
;
A
#
# COMPACT_ATOMS: atom_id res chain seq x y z
N MET A 1 -5.94 -25.68 13.18
CA MET A 1 -6.86 -25.48 14.33
C MET A 1 -6.62 -24.10 14.93
N GLN A 2 -7.36 -23.09 14.47
CA GLN A 2 -7.36 -21.76 15.10
C GLN A 2 -8.17 -21.85 16.39
N ARG A 3 -7.51 -21.75 17.54
CA ARG A 3 -8.20 -21.50 18.81
C ARG A 3 -8.81 -20.11 18.71
N ASN A 4 -10.13 -20.05 18.57
CA ASN A 4 -10.93 -18.84 18.77
C ASN A 4 -10.71 -18.33 20.20
N GLY A 5 -9.63 -17.57 20.39
CA GLY A 5 -9.40 -16.83 21.61
C GLY A 5 -10.37 -15.66 21.68
N LEU A 6 -10.93 -15.42 22.86
CA LEU A 6 -11.74 -14.24 23.15
C LEU A 6 -11.05 -12.96 22.65
N THR A 7 -11.80 -12.11 21.94
CA THR A 7 -11.37 -10.78 21.49
C THR A 7 -10.92 -9.92 22.69
N LEU A 8 -10.07 -8.91 22.46
CA LEU A 8 -9.62 -8.02 23.54
C LEU A 8 -10.81 -7.37 24.27
N GLY A 9 -11.83 -6.95 23.53
CA GLY A 9 -13.07 -6.38 24.08
C GLY A 9 -13.84 -7.35 24.98
N SER A 10 -13.99 -8.62 24.58
CA SER A 10 -14.67 -9.62 25.40
C SER A 10 -13.89 -9.99 26.68
N LYS A 11 -12.55 -9.99 26.61
CA LYS A 11 -11.69 -10.15 27.80
C LYS A 11 -11.82 -8.97 28.77
N LEU A 12 -11.86 -7.74 28.25
CA LEU A 12 -12.04 -6.53 29.05
C LEU A 12 -13.41 -6.49 29.73
N MET A 13 -14.49 -6.68 28.98
CA MET A 13 -15.86 -6.71 29.56
C MET A 13 -16.00 -7.80 30.62
N GLY A 14 -15.50 -9.01 30.36
CA GLY A 14 -15.55 -10.10 31.33
C GLY A 14 -14.79 -9.80 32.62
N ALA A 15 -13.59 -9.21 32.51
CA ALA A 15 -12.78 -8.84 33.67
C ALA A 15 -13.39 -7.67 34.47
N PHE A 16 -13.95 -6.64 33.80
CA PHE A 16 -14.67 -5.55 34.47
C PHE A 16 -15.92 -6.04 35.18
N ALA A 17 -16.72 -6.90 34.54
CA ALA A 17 -17.91 -7.48 35.16
C ALA A 17 -17.53 -8.34 36.39
N ALA A 18 -16.47 -9.13 36.29
CA ALA A 18 -15.95 -9.91 37.41
C ALA A 18 -15.46 -9.01 38.56
N MET A 19 -14.75 -7.92 38.26
CA MET A 19 -14.29 -6.96 39.26
C MET A 19 -15.46 -6.27 39.98
N ILE A 20 -16.48 -5.81 39.23
CA ILE A 20 -17.67 -5.20 39.82
C ILE A 20 -18.41 -6.21 40.71
N ALA A 21 -18.58 -7.45 40.24
CA ALA A 21 -19.19 -8.51 41.03
C ALA A 21 -18.44 -8.76 42.34
N LEU A 22 -17.10 -8.78 42.31
CA LEU A 22 -16.26 -8.99 43.49
C LEU A 22 -16.28 -7.80 44.47
N ILE A 23 -16.33 -6.58 43.96
CA ILE A 23 -16.48 -5.38 44.80
C ILE A 23 -17.84 -5.40 45.50
N LEU A 24 -18.91 -5.76 44.78
CA LEU A 24 -20.26 -5.87 45.34
C LEU A 24 -20.35 -7.00 46.38
N THR A 25 -19.71 -8.14 46.16
CA THR A 25 -19.68 -9.24 47.16
C THR A 25 -18.85 -8.86 48.38
N LEU A 26 -17.73 -8.15 48.22
CA LEU A 26 -16.93 -7.64 49.34
C LEU A 26 -17.73 -6.63 50.18
N LEU A 27 -18.44 -5.70 49.53
CA LEU A 27 -19.31 -4.74 50.19
C LEU A 27 -20.44 -5.44 50.96
N GLY A 28 -21.07 -6.44 50.35
CA GLY A 28 -22.10 -7.26 50.99
C GLY A 28 -21.59 -8.01 52.22
N ALA A 29 -20.42 -8.66 52.11
CA ALA A 29 -19.79 -9.37 53.23
C ALA A 29 -19.43 -8.42 54.38
N TYR A 30 -18.93 -7.22 54.07
CA TYR A 30 -18.62 -6.19 55.06
C TYR A 30 -19.87 -5.71 55.80
N LEU A 31 -20.95 -5.40 55.07
CA LEU A 31 -22.22 -4.97 55.66
C LEU A 31 -22.84 -6.07 56.54
N GLN A 32 -22.77 -7.34 56.12
CA GLN A 32 -23.26 -8.46 56.90
C GLN A 32 -22.45 -8.66 58.19
N SER A 33 -21.12 -8.59 58.10
CA SER A 33 -20.23 -8.68 59.26
C SER A 33 -20.49 -7.54 60.26
N GLY A 34 -20.66 -6.31 59.77
CA GLY A 34 -21.00 -5.15 60.58
C GLY A 34 -22.34 -5.30 61.32
N ARG A 35 -23.38 -5.82 60.64
CA ARG A 35 -24.68 -6.12 61.28
C ARG A 35 -24.56 -7.20 62.36
N GLN A 36 -23.82 -8.27 62.10
CA GLN A 36 -23.62 -9.35 63.05
C GLN A 36 -22.84 -8.91 64.28
N ALA A 37 -21.79 -8.10 64.10
CA ALA A 37 -21.04 -7.51 65.20
C ALA A 37 -21.94 -6.58 66.04
N HIS A 38 -22.76 -5.74 65.39
CA HIS A 38 -23.68 -4.85 66.09
C HIS A 38 -24.69 -5.62 66.94
N SER A 39 -25.34 -6.66 66.39
CA SER A 39 -26.33 -7.45 67.14
C SER A 39 -25.74 -8.19 68.34
N GLN A 40 -24.52 -8.74 68.19
CA GLN A 40 -23.84 -9.42 69.30
C GLN A 40 -23.40 -8.44 70.39
N LEU A 41 -22.95 -7.25 70.00
CA LEU A 41 -22.51 -6.21 70.92
C LEU A 41 -23.70 -5.64 71.72
N GLU A 42 -24.86 -5.50 71.09
CA GLU A 42 -26.11 -5.12 71.77
C GLU A 42 -26.54 -6.18 72.80
N GLU A 43 -26.49 -7.47 72.44
CA GLU A 43 -26.82 -8.58 73.33
C GLU A 43 -25.89 -8.63 74.56
N ILE A 44 -24.58 -8.45 74.34
CA ILE A 44 -23.56 -8.44 75.39
C ILE A 44 -23.68 -7.22 76.31
N LEU A 45 -23.70 -6.00 75.75
CA LEU A 45 -23.66 -4.77 76.53
C LEU A 45 -24.98 -4.46 77.23
N TYR A 46 -26.11 -4.72 76.57
CA TYR A 46 -27.41 -4.29 77.08
C TYR A 46 -28.11 -5.38 77.89
N ARG A 47 -28.06 -6.65 77.46
CA ARG A 47 -28.84 -7.72 78.10
C ARG A 47 -28.04 -8.46 79.19
N TYR A 48 -26.85 -8.98 78.86
CA TYR A 48 -26.07 -9.77 79.82
C TYR A 48 -25.47 -8.91 80.94
N ASN A 49 -24.83 -7.79 80.60
CA ASN A 49 -24.26 -6.89 81.61
C ASN A 49 -25.31 -6.26 82.54
N LYS A 50 -26.47 -5.84 82.01
CA LYS A 50 -27.55 -5.25 82.83
C LYS A 50 -28.15 -6.27 83.80
N LYS A 51 -28.41 -7.50 83.36
CA LYS A 51 -28.85 -8.59 84.24
C LYS A 51 -27.83 -8.92 85.32
N MET A 52 -26.54 -8.93 84.97
CA MET A 52 -25.45 -9.19 85.91
C MET A 52 -25.36 -8.07 86.96
N ASP A 53 -25.40 -6.80 86.54
CA ASP A 53 -25.43 -5.63 87.43
C ASP A 53 -26.62 -5.69 88.39
N ILE A 54 -27.83 -5.96 87.89
CA ILE A 54 -29.01 -6.12 88.72
C ILE A 54 -28.81 -7.24 89.75
N GLY A 55 -28.35 -8.42 89.33
CA GLY A 55 -28.08 -9.55 90.23
C GLY A 55 -27.10 -9.19 91.34
N THR A 56 -25.98 -8.52 91.02
CA THR A 56 -25.00 -8.05 92.00
C THR A 56 -25.57 -6.98 92.93
N GLN A 57 -26.39 -6.05 92.43
CA GLN A 57 -27.02 -5.03 93.28
C GLN A 57 -28.09 -5.60 94.21
N VAL A 58 -28.83 -6.63 93.77
CA VAL A 58 -29.76 -7.38 94.64
C VAL A 58 -29.00 -8.12 95.73
N GLU A 59 -27.86 -8.74 95.40
CA GLU A 59 -26.97 -9.39 96.36
C GLU A 59 -26.46 -8.39 97.42
N LEU A 60 -26.02 -7.21 96.97
CA LEU A 60 -25.55 -6.13 97.84
C LEU A 60 -26.68 -5.61 98.74
N ALA A 61 -27.85 -5.29 98.19
CA ALA A 61 -28.99 -4.80 98.95
C ALA A 61 -29.52 -5.84 99.96
N THR A 62 -29.49 -7.13 99.61
CA THR A 62 -29.81 -8.24 100.53
C THR A 62 -28.85 -8.25 101.72
N THR A 63 -27.56 -8.02 101.45
CA THR A 63 -26.52 -7.92 102.49
C THR A 63 -26.71 -6.68 103.37
N GLU A 64 -27.05 -5.53 102.79
CA GLU A 64 -27.38 -4.29 103.52
C GLU A 64 -28.61 -4.46 104.42
N MET A 65 -29.67 -5.12 103.93
CA MET A 65 -30.86 -5.45 104.74
C MET A 65 -30.48 -6.33 105.93
N GLN A 66 -29.65 -7.35 105.71
CA GLN A 66 -29.16 -8.21 106.78
C GLN A 66 -28.30 -7.45 107.81
N GLY A 67 -27.43 -6.56 107.32
CA GLY A 67 -26.62 -5.67 108.14
C GLY A 67 -27.47 -4.71 108.96
N SER A 68 -28.52 -4.16 108.36
CA SER A 68 -29.49 -3.27 109.00
C SER A 68 -30.25 -3.96 110.12
N GLN A 69 -30.64 -5.23 109.98
CA GLN A 69 -31.24 -5.98 111.08
C GLN A 69 -30.27 -6.12 112.28
N ARG A 70 -28.97 -6.34 112.02
CA ARG A 70 -27.95 -6.44 113.07
C ARG A 70 -27.71 -5.09 113.74
N GLY A 71 -27.54 -4.04 112.94
CA GLY A 71 -27.36 -2.67 113.41
C GLY A 71 -28.55 -2.17 114.23
N LEU A 72 -29.76 -2.46 113.77
CA LEU A 72 -31.00 -2.14 114.49
C LEU A 72 -31.00 -2.78 115.89
N MET A 73 -30.78 -4.10 115.99
CA MET A 73 -30.76 -4.75 117.30
C MET A 73 -29.66 -4.20 118.22
N LEU A 74 -28.48 -3.87 117.66
CA LEU A 74 -27.38 -3.28 118.42
C LEU A 74 -27.75 -1.87 118.93
N SER A 75 -28.37 -1.04 118.10
CA SER A 75 -28.80 0.31 118.49
C SER A 75 -29.82 0.30 119.64
N TYR A 76 -30.77 -0.64 119.63
CA TYR A 76 -31.69 -0.83 120.75
C TYR A 76 -30.98 -1.32 122.02
N ALA A 77 -29.97 -2.20 121.88
CA ALA A 77 -29.16 -2.65 123.02
C ALA A 77 -28.31 -1.50 123.62
N MET A 78 -27.83 -0.58 122.78
CA MET A 78 -27.07 0.61 123.17
C MET A 78 -27.94 1.79 123.62
N LYS A 79 -29.28 1.69 123.48
CA LYS A 79 -30.26 2.76 123.75
C LYS A 79 -30.03 4.01 122.92
N ASP A 80 -29.65 3.84 121.64
CA ASP A 80 -29.46 4.93 120.67
C ASP A 80 -30.63 4.97 119.66
N PRO A 81 -31.68 5.80 119.92
CA PRO A 81 -32.84 5.87 119.03
C PRO A 81 -32.52 6.47 117.66
N GLY A 82 -31.50 7.34 117.57
CA GLY A 82 -31.07 7.92 116.29
C GLY A 82 -30.49 6.85 115.36
N ALA A 83 -29.65 5.98 115.90
CA ALA A 83 -29.13 4.82 115.17
C ALA A 83 -30.24 3.81 114.83
N SER A 84 -31.22 3.58 115.72
CA SER A 84 -32.35 2.68 115.45
C SER A 84 -33.19 3.13 114.25
N ASP A 85 -33.57 4.41 114.19
CA ASP A 85 -34.34 4.94 113.07
C ASP A 85 -33.54 4.93 111.75
N GLN A 86 -32.23 5.15 111.82
CA GLN A 86 -31.36 5.04 110.65
C GLN A 86 -31.36 3.61 110.07
N TYR A 87 -31.25 2.59 110.91
CA TYR A 87 -31.26 1.20 110.43
C TYR A 87 -32.63 0.72 109.94
N LYS A 88 -33.73 1.24 110.49
CA LYS A 88 -35.08 1.02 109.93
C LYS A 88 -35.16 1.58 108.51
N LYS A 89 -34.77 2.85 108.34
CA LYS A 89 -34.74 3.51 107.02
C LYS A 89 -33.84 2.77 106.03
N LEU A 90 -32.66 2.33 106.46
CA LEU A 90 -31.71 1.62 105.62
C LEU A 90 -32.29 0.28 105.13
N TYR A 91 -32.94 -0.50 106.02
CA TYR A 91 -33.62 -1.73 105.64
C TYR A 91 -34.72 -1.48 104.61
N ASP A 92 -35.57 -0.48 104.85
CA ASP A 92 -36.67 -0.14 103.93
C ASP A 92 -36.15 0.36 102.58
N SER A 93 -35.09 1.19 102.57
CA SER A 93 -34.48 1.67 101.33
C SER A 93 -33.82 0.55 100.52
N SER A 94 -33.07 -0.36 101.17
CA SER A 94 -32.46 -1.51 100.50
C SER A 94 -33.54 -2.48 100.02
N GLY A 95 -34.64 -2.63 100.78
CA GLY A 95 -35.79 -3.42 100.37
C GLY A 95 -36.51 -2.87 99.14
N GLN A 96 -36.79 -1.56 99.10
CA GLN A 96 -37.36 -0.88 97.93
C GLN A 96 -36.44 -0.96 96.71
N LYS A 97 -35.12 -0.86 96.94
CA LYS A 97 -34.12 -1.02 95.89
C LYS A 97 -34.20 -2.41 95.26
N ILE A 98 -34.32 -3.48 96.06
CA ILE A 98 -34.55 -4.83 95.53
C ILE A 98 -35.83 -4.89 94.71
N ASP A 99 -36.93 -4.33 95.22
CA ASP A 99 -38.23 -4.37 94.53
C ASP A 99 -38.16 -3.66 93.15
N SER A 100 -37.49 -2.50 93.08
CA SER A 100 -37.22 -1.77 91.84
C SER A 100 -36.33 -2.56 90.87
N LEU A 101 -35.22 -3.10 91.37
CA LEU A 101 -34.28 -3.88 90.58
C LEU A 101 -34.92 -5.14 90.00
N MET A 102 -35.78 -5.81 90.75
CA MET A 102 -36.52 -6.98 90.28
C MET A 102 -37.57 -6.61 89.22
N ALA A 103 -38.22 -5.44 89.34
CA ALA A 103 -39.11 -4.94 88.31
C ALA A 103 -38.37 -4.62 87.00
N GLU A 104 -37.15 -4.05 87.09
CA GLU A 104 -36.26 -3.86 85.94
C GLU A 104 -35.77 -5.19 85.34
N LEU A 105 -35.55 -6.22 86.17
CA LEU A 105 -35.06 -7.52 85.72
C LEU A 105 -36.13 -8.30 84.95
N GLN A 106 -37.39 -8.22 85.39
CA GLN A 106 -38.50 -9.03 84.88
C GLN A 106 -38.61 -9.09 83.34
N PRO A 107 -38.60 -7.97 82.59
CA PRO A 107 -38.70 -8.00 81.13
C PRO A 107 -37.44 -8.56 80.44
N LEU A 108 -36.31 -8.67 81.15
CA LEU A 108 -35.06 -9.17 80.60
C LEU A 108 -34.94 -10.70 80.74
N LEU A 109 -35.69 -11.32 81.64
CA LEU A 109 -35.59 -12.77 81.95
C LEU A 109 -36.01 -13.64 80.77
N THR A 110 -35.07 -14.43 80.25
CA THR A 110 -35.26 -15.24 79.04
C THR A 110 -35.23 -16.73 79.35
N ASN A 111 -34.43 -17.17 80.32
CA ASN A 111 -34.25 -18.58 80.66
C ASN A 111 -35.07 -18.98 81.91
N VAL A 112 -35.49 -20.25 81.97
CA VAL A 112 -36.23 -20.88 83.07
C VAL A 112 -35.47 -20.74 84.41
N ILE A 113 -34.14 -20.91 84.40
CA ILE A 113 -33.31 -20.79 85.61
C ILE A 113 -33.35 -19.35 86.15
N GLU A 114 -33.25 -18.37 85.25
CA GLU A 114 -33.29 -16.94 85.64
C GLU A 114 -34.65 -16.57 86.23
N LYS A 115 -35.74 -17.06 85.60
CA LYS A 115 -37.10 -16.84 86.09
C LYS A 115 -37.30 -17.44 87.48
N ALA A 116 -36.81 -18.66 87.71
CA ALA A 116 -36.90 -19.31 89.01
C ALA A 116 -36.14 -18.54 90.10
N ALA A 117 -34.90 -18.12 89.82
CA ALA A 117 -34.10 -17.35 90.78
C ALA A 117 -34.70 -15.96 91.07
N ALA A 118 -35.28 -15.31 90.07
CA ALA A 118 -35.99 -14.04 90.26
C ALA A 118 -37.23 -14.19 91.17
N THR A 119 -38.02 -15.24 90.94
CA THR A 119 -39.16 -15.58 91.80
C THR A 119 -38.72 -15.85 93.24
N ASP A 120 -37.65 -16.64 93.44
CA ASP A 120 -37.10 -16.92 94.77
C ASP A 120 -36.71 -15.64 95.51
N ILE A 121 -36.09 -14.66 94.85
CA ILE A 121 -35.75 -13.37 95.44
C ILE A 121 -37.01 -12.62 95.87
N GLN A 122 -38.00 -12.50 94.98
CA GLN A 122 -39.24 -11.76 95.24
C GLN A 122 -40.06 -12.39 96.39
N GLU A 123 -40.22 -13.71 96.41
CA GLU A 123 -40.95 -14.40 97.46
C GLU A 123 -40.26 -14.28 98.83
N ASN A 124 -38.94 -14.48 98.87
CA ASN A 124 -38.18 -14.34 100.12
C ASN A 124 -38.17 -12.88 100.61
N ARG A 125 -38.09 -11.90 99.70
CA ARG A 125 -38.20 -10.47 100.01
C ARG A 125 -39.55 -10.12 100.63
N ALA A 126 -40.65 -10.60 100.03
CA ALA A 126 -42.01 -10.41 100.54
C ALA A 126 -42.19 -11.04 101.92
N ASN A 127 -41.61 -12.22 102.15
CA ASN A 127 -41.62 -12.91 103.44
C ASN A 127 -40.76 -12.22 104.52
N TRP A 128 -39.71 -11.47 104.14
CA TRP A 128 -38.81 -10.83 105.08
C TRP A 128 -39.41 -9.57 105.72
N ALA A 129 -40.14 -8.76 104.94
CA ALA A 129 -40.73 -7.50 105.39
C ALA A 129 -41.61 -7.61 106.66
N PRO A 130 -42.60 -8.53 106.75
CA PRO A 130 -43.41 -8.67 107.98
C PRO A 130 -42.58 -9.17 109.16
N ARG A 131 -41.57 -10.01 108.92
CA ARG A 131 -40.65 -10.50 109.97
C ARG A 131 -39.73 -9.39 110.49
N PHE A 132 -39.32 -8.45 109.65
CA PHE A 132 -38.56 -7.29 110.10
C PHE A 132 -39.40 -6.33 110.95
N ARG A 133 -40.65 -6.07 110.56
CA ARG A 133 -41.58 -5.31 111.42
C ARG A 133 -41.75 -5.99 112.79
N LYS A 134 -41.88 -7.31 112.80
CA LYS A 134 -41.94 -8.06 114.07
C LYS A 134 -40.65 -7.97 114.88
N LEU A 135 -39.49 -7.95 114.22
CA LEU A 135 -38.19 -7.75 114.85
C LEU A 135 -38.10 -6.36 115.53
N VAL A 136 -38.58 -5.31 114.84
CA VAL A 136 -38.66 -3.94 115.38
C VAL A 136 -39.51 -3.90 116.65
N GLU A 137 -40.74 -4.47 116.61
CA GLU A 137 -41.63 -4.53 117.77
C GLU A 137 -40.99 -5.24 118.98
N LEU A 138 -40.28 -6.34 118.74
CA LEU A 138 -39.60 -7.08 119.80
C LEU A 138 -38.45 -6.28 120.42
N CYS A 139 -37.71 -5.53 119.60
CA CYS A 139 -36.66 -4.64 120.09
C CYS A 139 -37.22 -3.46 120.89
N GLU A 140 -38.32 -2.84 120.44
CA GLU A 140 -39.01 -1.75 121.15
C GLU A 140 -39.59 -2.22 122.49
N ALA A 141 -40.09 -3.46 122.55
CA ALA A 141 -40.58 -4.09 123.78
C ALA A 141 -39.46 -4.62 124.70
N GLY A 142 -38.18 -4.44 124.35
CA GLY A 142 -37.03 -4.91 125.14
C GLY A 142 -36.84 -6.44 125.17
N LYS A 143 -37.52 -7.18 124.28
CA LYS A 143 -37.46 -8.66 124.20
C LYS A 143 -36.27 -9.12 123.36
N THR A 144 -35.05 -8.85 123.83
CA THR A 144 -33.82 -9.06 123.06
C THR A 144 -33.57 -10.53 122.67
N ALA A 145 -33.94 -11.50 123.53
CA ALA A 145 -33.76 -12.92 123.24
C ALA A 145 -34.66 -13.38 122.07
N ASP A 146 -35.93 -12.95 122.05
CA ASP A 146 -36.89 -13.26 120.99
C ASP A 146 -36.51 -12.56 119.67
N ALA A 147 -36.03 -11.32 119.74
CA ALA A 147 -35.51 -10.59 118.57
C ALA A 147 -34.29 -11.30 117.98
N TYR A 148 -33.38 -11.81 118.81
CA TYR A 148 -32.20 -12.56 118.35
C TYR A 148 -32.58 -13.88 117.69
N LYS A 149 -33.56 -14.61 118.23
CA LYS A 149 -34.10 -15.84 117.64
C LYS A 149 -34.72 -15.56 116.27
N LEU A 150 -35.59 -14.55 116.18
CA LEU A 150 -36.23 -14.17 114.91
C LEU A 150 -35.20 -13.69 113.87
N ARG A 151 -34.15 -12.97 114.27
CA ARG A 151 -33.04 -12.61 113.38
C ARG A 151 -32.31 -13.86 112.86
N ASN A 152 -32.05 -14.85 113.71
CA ASN A 152 -31.40 -16.08 113.28
C ASN A 152 -32.27 -16.86 112.28
N GLU A 153 -33.58 -16.91 112.48
CA GLU A 153 -34.51 -17.50 111.50
C GLU A 153 -34.53 -16.69 110.18
N ASN A 154 -34.45 -15.36 110.26
CA ASN A 154 -34.36 -14.48 109.09
C ASN A 154 -33.06 -14.66 108.29
N LYS A 155 -31.97 -15.17 108.88
CA LYS A 155 -30.72 -15.44 108.14
C LYS A 155 -30.95 -16.41 106.98
N VAL A 156 -31.84 -17.38 107.14
CA VAL A 156 -32.17 -18.36 106.09
C VAL A 156 -32.80 -17.67 104.87
N ILE A 157 -33.67 -16.69 105.11
CA ILE A 157 -34.29 -15.89 104.04
C ILE A 157 -33.22 -15.10 103.27
N SER A 158 -32.33 -14.40 104.00
CA SER A 158 -31.21 -13.68 103.37
C SER A 158 -30.27 -14.60 102.59
N ALA A 159 -30.01 -15.81 103.10
CA ALA A 159 -29.15 -16.78 102.44
C ALA A 159 -29.77 -17.33 101.14
N LYS A 160 -31.09 -17.57 101.13
CA LYS A 160 -31.82 -17.97 99.91
C LYS A 160 -31.80 -16.87 98.85
N MET A 161 -32.09 -15.63 99.24
CA MET A 161 -32.03 -14.47 98.33
C MET A 161 -30.63 -14.27 97.75
N HIS A 162 -29.59 -14.40 98.59
CA HIS A 162 -28.20 -14.32 98.16
C HIS A 162 -27.87 -15.44 97.16
N SER A 163 -28.20 -16.70 97.47
CA SER A 163 -27.97 -17.83 96.58
C SER A 163 -28.68 -17.66 95.23
N ALA A 164 -29.91 -17.17 95.23
CA ALA A 164 -30.66 -16.91 94.00
C ALA A 164 -30.04 -15.76 93.17
N ALA A 165 -29.58 -14.69 93.83
CA ALA A 165 -28.86 -13.60 93.17
C ALA A 165 -27.52 -14.07 92.58
N THR A 166 -26.77 -14.91 93.30
CA THR A 166 -25.53 -15.50 92.81
C THR A 166 -25.78 -16.42 91.60
N GLU A 167 -26.86 -17.21 91.60
CA GLU A 167 -27.22 -18.06 90.47
C GLU A 167 -27.58 -17.22 89.24
N LEU A 168 -28.30 -16.10 89.40
CA LEU A 168 -28.55 -15.15 88.30
C LEU A 168 -27.25 -14.63 87.69
N VAL A 169 -26.32 -14.16 88.53
CA VAL A 169 -25.01 -13.66 88.09
C VAL A 169 -24.21 -14.76 87.39
N LYS A 170 -24.24 -15.99 87.91
CA LYS A 170 -23.54 -17.14 87.32
C LYS A 170 -24.08 -17.48 85.93
N GLN A 171 -25.39 -17.50 85.75
CA GLN A 171 -26.02 -17.75 84.45
C GLN A 171 -25.62 -16.68 83.43
N GLN A 172 -25.54 -15.40 83.83
CA GLN A 172 -25.08 -14.33 82.92
C GLN A 172 -23.61 -14.48 82.54
N LYS A 173 -22.74 -14.91 83.46
CA LYS A 173 -21.33 -15.17 83.14
C LYS A 173 -21.14 -16.27 82.09
N ILE A 174 -21.93 -17.35 82.18
CA ILE A 174 -21.90 -18.44 81.20
C ILE A 174 -22.37 -17.93 79.83
N ALA A 175 -23.53 -17.27 79.79
CA ALA A 175 -24.08 -16.72 78.55
C ALA A 175 -23.15 -15.67 77.91
N LEU A 176 -22.46 -14.88 78.72
CA LEU A 176 -21.48 -13.89 78.26
C LEU A 176 -20.26 -14.55 77.61
N GLU A 177 -19.71 -15.62 78.19
CA GLU A 177 -18.59 -16.38 77.60
C GLU A 177 -18.99 -17.07 76.30
N GLU A 178 -20.19 -17.66 76.23
CA GLU A 178 -20.72 -18.26 75.00
C GLU A 178 -20.91 -17.21 73.89
N ALA A 179 -21.50 -16.05 74.23
CA ALA A 179 -21.68 -14.95 73.29
C ALA A 179 -20.35 -14.38 72.80
N LYS A 180 -19.35 -14.26 73.69
CA LYS A 180 -18.00 -13.82 73.33
C LYS A 180 -17.31 -14.80 72.38
N ALA A 181 -17.33 -16.10 72.68
CA ALA A 181 -16.76 -17.12 71.81
C ALA A 181 -17.44 -17.18 70.44
N ALA A 182 -18.77 -17.05 70.40
CA ALA A 182 -19.54 -16.95 69.16
C ALA A 182 -19.18 -15.70 68.35
N SER A 183 -18.88 -14.59 69.03
CA SER A 183 -18.45 -13.33 68.40
C SER A 183 -17.04 -13.45 67.80
N GLU A 184 -16.08 -13.99 68.55
CA GLU A 184 -14.72 -14.21 68.04
C GLU A 184 -14.71 -15.13 66.80
N ALA A 185 -15.51 -16.20 66.82
CA ALA A 185 -15.65 -17.08 65.66
C ALA A 185 -16.30 -16.37 64.45
N ALA A 186 -17.29 -15.51 64.67
CA ALA A 186 -17.94 -14.74 63.61
C ALA A 186 -17.00 -13.69 63.00
N VAL A 187 -16.22 -12.99 63.84
CA VAL A 187 -15.20 -12.04 63.40
C VAL A 187 -14.10 -12.76 62.61
N SER A 188 -13.60 -13.88 63.10
CA SER A 188 -12.57 -14.68 62.41
C SER A 188 -13.05 -15.16 61.03
N ARG A 189 -14.27 -15.70 60.93
CA ARG A 189 -14.87 -16.06 59.63
C ARG A 189 -14.99 -14.85 58.69
N SER A 190 -15.41 -13.70 59.22
CA SER A 190 -15.54 -12.47 58.43
C SER A 190 -14.19 -11.98 57.90
N ILE A 191 -13.14 -12.04 58.71
CA ILE A 191 -11.77 -11.68 58.30
C ILE A 191 -11.31 -12.60 57.15
N TRP A 192 -11.46 -13.92 57.28
CA TRP A 192 -11.05 -14.86 56.23
C TRP A 192 -11.82 -14.67 54.92
N VAL A 193 -13.16 -14.48 54.99
CA VAL A 193 -13.97 -14.19 53.81
C VAL A 193 -13.53 -12.88 53.14
N SER A 194 -13.30 -11.83 53.93
CA SER A 194 -12.81 -10.55 53.40
C SER A 194 -11.42 -10.64 52.78
N ALA A 195 -10.51 -11.43 53.36
CA ALA A 195 -9.16 -11.64 52.85
C ALA A 195 -9.18 -12.39 51.50
N ILE A 196 -10.00 -13.43 51.37
CA ILE A 196 -10.15 -14.20 50.12
C ILE A 196 -10.70 -13.31 49.01
N ILE A 197 -11.77 -12.54 49.27
CA ILE A 197 -12.36 -11.66 48.25
C ILE A 197 -11.37 -10.55 47.87
N THR A 198 -10.65 -9.97 48.83
CA THR A 198 -9.62 -8.95 48.55
C THR A 198 -8.51 -9.50 47.67
N PHE A 199 -8.01 -10.71 47.97
CA PHE A 199 -7.02 -11.37 47.12
C PHE A 199 -7.55 -11.62 45.71
N LEU A 200 -8.80 -12.05 45.58
CA LEU A 200 -9.44 -12.26 44.28
C LEU A 200 -9.62 -10.94 43.50
N CYS A 201 -9.97 -9.84 44.18
CA CYS A 201 -9.99 -8.50 43.60
C CYS A 201 -8.61 -8.08 43.07
N ILE A 202 -7.54 -8.32 43.83
CA ILE A 202 -6.17 -7.97 43.43
C ILE A 202 -5.74 -8.78 42.21
N THR A 203 -6.00 -10.09 42.19
CA THR A 203 -5.64 -10.96 41.06
C THR A 203 -6.42 -10.61 39.78
N VAL A 204 -7.72 -10.32 39.87
CA VAL A 204 -8.52 -9.83 38.73
C VAL A 204 -8.03 -8.46 38.27
N SER A 205 -7.69 -7.55 39.19
CA SER A 205 -7.13 -6.24 38.85
C SER A 205 -5.78 -6.35 38.14
N PHE A 206 -4.90 -7.24 38.62
CA PHE A 206 -3.59 -7.48 38.02
C PHE A 206 -3.71 -8.09 36.62
N THR A 207 -4.57 -9.10 36.45
CA THR A 207 -4.81 -9.70 35.13
C THR A 207 -5.43 -8.71 34.14
N LEU A 208 -6.37 -7.87 34.59
CA LEU A 208 -6.92 -6.77 33.79
C LEU A 208 -5.80 -5.82 33.34
N LEU A 209 -4.91 -5.43 34.25
CA LEU A 209 -3.78 -4.55 33.95
C LEU A 209 -2.87 -5.16 32.86
N VAL A 210 -2.52 -6.45 33.00
CA VAL A 210 -1.67 -7.16 32.02
C VAL A 210 -2.36 -7.24 30.64
N VAL A 211 -3.65 -7.55 30.60
CA VAL A 211 -4.42 -7.63 29.34
C VAL A 211 -4.51 -6.26 28.66
N VAL A 212 -4.79 -5.20 29.42
CA VAL A 212 -4.82 -3.81 28.92
C VAL A 212 -3.45 -3.42 28.37
N ARG A 213 -2.37 -3.64 29.13
CA ARG A 213 -1.00 -3.31 28.70
C ARG A 213 -0.60 -4.05 27.43
N SER A 214 -0.90 -5.36 27.35
CA SER A 214 -0.60 -6.15 26.15
C SER A 214 -1.43 -5.69 24.94
N GLY A 215 -2.69 -5.31 25.13
CA GLY A 215 -3.55 -4.76 24.08
C GLY A 215 -3.03 -3.44 23.54
N ILE A 216 -2.67 -2.50 24.43
CA ILE A 216 -2.08 -1.21 24.07
C ILE A 216 -0.76 -1.41 23.31
N ALA A 217 0.11 -2.31 23.75
CA ALA A 217 1.39 -2.57 23.07
C ALA A 217 1.20 -3.08 21.63
N LYS A 218 0.21 -3.97 21.40
CA LYS A 218 -0.11 -4.46 20.05
C LYS A 218 -0.73 -3.38 19.17
N LEU A 219 -1.60 -2.54 19.74
CA LEU A 219 -2.17 -1.39 19.05
C LEU A 219 -1.08 -0.40 18.65
N ARG A 220 -0.11 -0.09 19.54
CA ARG A 220 1.03 0.75 19.17
C ARG A 220 1.83 0.19 18.00
N GLY A 221 2.14 -1.11 18.03
CA GLY A 221 2.84 -1.76 16.91
C GLY A 221 2.07 -1.61 15.60
N ALA A 222 0.77 -1.90 15.60
CA ALA A 222 -0.06 -1.76 14.41
C ALA A 222 -0.17 -0.30 13.92
N VAL A 223 -0.28 0.67 14.83
CA VAL A 223 -0.29 2.11 14.50
C VAL A 223 1.05 2.53 13.89
N GLN A 224 2.18 2.04 14.40
CA GLN A 224 3.51 2.31 13.86
C GLN A 224 3.70 1.69 12.47
N ASP A 225 3.25 0.45 12.25
CA ASP A 225 3.28 -0.21 10.94
C ASP A 225 2.41 0.56 9.92
N LEU A 226 1.23 1.04 10.34
CA LEU A 226 0.35 1.85 9.51
C LEU A 226 0.97 3.22 9.17
N ASP A 227 1.63 3.88 10.13
CA ASP A 227 2.34 5.15 9.89
C ASP A 227 3.43 4.98 8.84
N GLN A 228 4.27 3.96 9.03
CA GLN A 228 5.37 3.67 8.11
C GLN A 228 4.84 3.30 6.73
N GLY A 229 3.78 2.50 6.65
CA GLY A 229 3.10 2.16 5.40
C GLY A 229 2.52 3.40 4.71
N ALA A 230 1.87 4.29 5.44
CA ALA A 230 1.33 5.54 4.89
C ALA A 230 2.43 6.43 4.31
N VAL A 231 3.54 6.63 5.04
CA VAL A 231 4.69 7.41 4.55
C VAL A 231 5.29 6.79 3.28
N GLN A 232 5.44 5.46 3.25
CA GLN A 232 5.95 4.76 2.06
C GLN A 232 5.04 4.93 0.85
N VAL A 233 3.72 4.77 1.03
CA VAL A 233 2.74 5.00 -0.05
C VAL A 233 2.79 6.45 -0.52
N ALA A 234 2.80 7.43 0.39
CA ALA A 234 2.89 8.84 0.03
C ALA A 234 4.12 9.14 -0.84
N SER A 235 5.29 8.63 -0.43
CA SER A 235 6.55 8.81 -1.17
C SER A 235 6.53 8.10 -2.52
N ALA A 236 6.06 6.85 -2.57
CA ALA A 236 6.00 6.07 -3.81
C ALA A 236 5.04 6.73 -4.81
N SER A 237 3.89 7.21 -4.34
CA SER A 237 2.89 7.88 -5.17
C SER A 237 3.39 9.22 -5.72
N GLN A 238 4.15 9.99 -4.94
CA GLN A 238 4.83 11.20 -5.44
C GLN A 238 5.86 10.87 -6.52
N GLN A 239 6.64 9.80 -6.34
CA GLN A 239 7.62 9.35 -7.33
C GLN A 239 6.93 8.89 -8.63
N VAL A 240 5.81 8.14 -8.51
CA VAL A 240 4.99 7.76 -9.66
C VAL A 240 4.48 9.01 -10.39
N ALA A 241 3.93 9.98 -9.66
CA ALA A 241 3.43 11.21 -10.27
C ALA A 241 4.51 11.99 -11.01
N ALA A 242 5.70 12.14 -10.41
CA ALA A 242 6.83 12.80 -11.03
C ALA A 242 7.34 12.04 -12.27
N SER A 243 7.46 10.71 -12.18
CA SER A 243 7.88 9.87 -13.30
C SER A 243 6.88 9.93 -14.46
N SER A 244 5.58 9.94 -14.16
CA SER A 244 4.54 10.07 -15.17
C SER A 244 4.57 11.45 -15.83
N GLN A 245 4.83 12.53 -15.09
CA GLN A 245 5.01 13.85 -15.69
C GLN A 245 6.19 13.88 -16.69
N LEU A 246 7.29 13.18 -16.37
CA LEU A 246 8.43 13.03 -17.28
C LEU A 246 8.05 12.23 -18.54
N VAL A 247 7.24 11.18 -18.40
CA VAL A 247 6.72 10.43 -19.55
C VAL A 247 5.83 11.31 -20.42
N ALA A 248 4.94 12.11 -19.84
CA ALA A 248 4.11 13.06 -20.60
C ALA A 248 4.96 14.08 -21.36
N GLN A 249 6.01 14.62 -20.71
CA GLN A 249 6.96 15.53 -21.36
C GLN A 249 7.74 14.84 -22.49
N GLY A 250 8.20 13.61 -22.26
CA GLY A 250 8.88 12.80 -23.28
C GLY A 250 7.97 12.48 -24.46
N ALA A 251 6.70 12.17 -24.22
CA ALA A 251 5.70 11.97 -25.27
C ALA A 251 5.47 13.25 -26.08
N SER A 252 5.43 14.43 -25.44
CA SER A 252 5.33 15.71 -26.15
C SER A 252 6.55 15.98 -27.05
N GLN A 253 7.76 15.69 -26.57
CA GLN A 253 8.97 15.78 -27.41
C GLN A 253 8.95 14.77 -28.56
N GLN A 254 8.52 13.54 -28.30
CA GLN A 254 8.37 12.51 -29.32
C GLN A 254 7.34 12.90 -30.38
N ALA A 255 6.24 13.56 -30.00
CA ALA A 255 5.25 14.07 -30.93
C ALA A 255 5.87 15.10 -31.89
N ALA A 256 6.69 16.02 -31.39
CA ALA A 256 7.42 16.97 -32.23
C ALA A 256 8.38 16.26 -33.22
N SER A 257 9.11 15.23 -32.76
CA SER A 257 9.97 14.43 -33.65
C SER A 257 9.18 13.63 -34.68
N VAL A 258 7.98 13.16 -34.33
CA VAL A 258 7.07 12.47 -35.25
C VAL A 258 6.60 13.44 -36.34
N GLU A 259 6.23 14.66 -35.97
CA GLU A 259 5.81 15.70 -36.91
C GLU A 259 6.94 16.09 -37.88
N GLU A 260 8.15 16.31 -37.37
CA GLU A 260 9.33 16.61 -38.19
C GLU A 260 9.66 15.45 -39.15
N THR A 261 9.62 14.21 -38.65
CA THR A 261 9.88 13.02 -39.48
C THR A 261 8.78 12.81 -40.52
N SER A 262 7.52 13.11 -40.19
CA SER A 262 6.41 13.06 -41.14
C SER A 262 6.61 14.08 -42.27
N SER A 263 6.94 15.32 -41.92
CA SER A 263 7.26 16.37 -42.90
C SER A 263 8.43 15.96 -43.81
N ALA A 264 9.50 15.41 -43.24
CA ALA A 264 10.63 14.91 -44.03
C ALA A 264 10.23 13.74 -44.94
N THR A 265 9.34 12.86 -44.47
CA THR A 265 8.82 11.73 -45.26
C THR A 265 7.97 12.20 -46.43
N GLU A 266 7.14 13.24 -46.24
CA GLU A 266 6.37 13.89 -47.30
C GLU A 266 7.27 14.55 -48.35
N GLU A 267 8.32 15.26 -47.92
CA GLU A 267 9.29 15.88 -48.82
C GLU A 267 10.05 14.81 -49.64
N ILE A 268 10.50 13.73 -49.00
CA ILE A 268 11.14 12.60 -49.70
C ILE A 268 10.15 11.97 -50.69
N SER A 269 8.88 11.79 -50.30
CA SER A 269 7.84 11.27 -51.20
C SER A 269 7.68 12.13 -52.46
N ALA A 270 7.60 13.46 -52.28
CA ALA A 270 7.51 14.41 -53.38
C ALA A 270 8.75 14.35 -54.29
N MET A 271 9.96 14.24 -53.71
CA MET A 271 11.19 14.07 -54.49
C MET A 271 11.23 12.76 -55.26
N THR A 272 10.79 11.64 -54.67
CA THR A 272 10.72 10.35 -55.35
C THR A 272 9.73 10.38 -56.52
N LEU A 273 8.57 11.02 -56.36
CA LEU A 273 7.61 11.22 -57.46
C LEU A 273 8.22 12.06 -58.59
N LYS A 274 8.89 13.18 -58.26
CA LYS A 274 9.58 14.01 -59.24
C LYS A 274 10.69 13.24 -59.97
N ASN A 275 11.43 12.37 -59.27
CA ASN A 275 12.41 11.49 -59.90
C ASN A 275 11.77 10.51 -60.88
N ALA A 276 10.61 9.93 -60.53
CA ALA A 276 9.88 9.04 -61.45
C ALA A 276 9.48 9.78 -62.75
N ASP A 277 9.02 11.03 -62.65
CA ASP A 277 8.71 11.87 -63.82
C ASP A 277 9.95 12.18 -64.65
N ASN A 278 11.05 12.57 -64.00
CA ASN A 278 12.33 12.82 -64.68
C ASN A 278 12.85 11.57 -65.42
N LEU A 279 12.71 10.39 -64.82
CA LEU A 279 13.11 9.12 -65.43
C LEU A 279 12.23 8.74 -66.61
N ARG A 280 10.94 9.08 -66.57
CA ARG A 280 10.04 8.92 -67.71
C ARG A 280 10.50 9.78 -68.89
N ALA A 281 10.82 11.06 -68.65
CA ALA A 281 11.37 11.95 -69.67
C ALA A 281 12.74 11.46 -70.19
N ALA A 282 13.62 10.99 -69.31
CA ALA A 282 14.92 10.43 -69.69
C ALA A 282 14.78 9.16 -70.56
N THR A 283 13.80 8.31 -70.25
CA THR A 283 13.49 7.11 -71.03
C THR A 283 13.05 7.49 -72.45
N GLU A 284 12.14 8.46 -72.57
CA GLU A 284 11.68 8.96 -73.87
C GLU A 284 12.83 9.56 -74.69
N LEU A 285 13.69 10.38 -74.06
CA LEU A 285 14.86 10.95 -74.73
C LEU A 285 15.84 9.86 -75.19
N THR A 286 16.02 8.81 -74.40
CA THR A 286 16.89 7.68 -74.74
C THR A 286 16.36 6.91 -75.94
N VAL A 287 15.04 6.68 -76.01
CA VAL A 287 14.38 6.05 -77.17
C VAL A 287 14.58 6.89 -78.43
N ARG A 288 14.28 8.19 -78.38
CA ARG A 288 14.47 9.11 -79.53
C ARG A 288 15.93 9.19 -79.98
N THR A 289 16.86 9.17 -79.04
CA THR A 289 18.30 9.15 -79.35
C THR A 289 18.70 7.84 -80.03
N GLY A 290 18.14 6.71 -79.60
CA GLY A 290 18.31 5.41 -80.25
C GLY A 290 17.83 5.42 -81.70
N GLU A 291 16.64 5.99 -81.96
CA GLU A 291 16.10 6.12 -83.32
C GLU A 291 17.01 6.97 -84.23
N ALA A 292 17.53 8.10 -83.73
CA ALA A 292 18.44 8.96 -84.48
C ALA A 292 19.79 8.27 -84.78
N ILE A 293 20.29 7.46 -83.84
CA ILE A 293 21.50 6.65 -84.04
C ILE A 293 21.27 5.58 -85.11
N ASP A 294 20.13 4.88 -85.08
CA ASP A 294 19.78 3.88 -86.08
C ASP A 294 19.64 4.49 -87.48
N GLU A 295 19.11 5.71 -87.59
CA GLU A 295 19.06 6.46 -88.85
C GLU A 295 20.47 6.82 -89.34
N ALA A 296 21.34 7.30 -88.46
CA ALA A 296 22.73 7.62 -88.79
C ALA A 296 23.52 6.39 -89.27
N ASP A 297 23.32 5.23 -88.65
CA ASP A 297 23.97 3.97 -89.04
C ASP A 297 23.53 3.51 -90.45
N ARG A 298 22.23 3.64 -90.77
CA ARG A 298 21.71 3.38 -92.13
C ARG A 298 22.31 4.34 -93.16
N ALA A 299 22.39 5.63 -92.84
CA ALA A 299 22.98 6.63 -93.73
C ALA A 299 24.47 6.36 -94.00
N LEU A 300 25.24 5.99 -92.97
CA LEU A 300 26.65 5.62 -93.10
C LEU A 300 26.84 4.35 -93.94
N THR A 301 25.99 3.34 -93.74
CA THR A 301 25.98 2.13 -94.57
C THR A 301 25.70 2.47 -96.04
N GLY A 302 24.76 3.39 -96.29
CA GLY A 302 24.49 3.92 -97.63
C GLY A 302 25.72 4.62 -98.24
N MET A 303 26.38 5.50 -97.48
CA MET A 303 27.60 6.20 -97.94
C MET A 303 28.74 5.23 -98.25
N GLN A 304 28.91 4.17 -97.44
CA GLN A 304 29.94 3.16 -97.67
C GLN A 304 29.70 2.41 -99.00
N THR A 305 28.43 2.07 -99.28
CA THR A 305 28.02 1.50 -100.58
C THR A 305 28.31 2.47 -101.73
N SER A 306 27.95 3.75 -101.62
CA SER A 306 28.24 4.74 -102.66
C SER A 306 29.74 4.94 -102.92
N MET A 307 30.57 4.95 -101.87
CA MET A 307 32.04 5.00 -102.05
C MET A 307 32.58 3.77 -102.77
N GLN A 308 32.03 2.59 -102.46
CA GLN A 308 32.38 1.35 -103.16
C GLN A 308 31.99 1.41 -104.65
N GLU A 309 30.79 1.89 -104.96
CA GLU A 309 30.33 2.08 -106.34
C GLU A 309 31.18 3.10 -107.11
N ILE A 310 31.57 4.22 -106.46
CA ILE A 310 32.50 5.20 -107.04
C ILE A 310 33.83 4.54 -107.36
N ASN A 311 34.42 3.79 -106.42
CA ASN A 311 35.70 3.10 -106.65
C ASN A 311 35.60 2.12 -107.83
N THR A 312 34.54 1.31 -107.89
CA THR A 312 34.29 0.40 -109.02
C THR A 312 34.08 1.14 -110.35
N SER A 313 33.39 2.29 -110.33
CA SER A 313 33.21 3.13 -111.53
C SER A 313 34.54 3.70 -112.02
N CYS A 314 35.37 4.25 -111.12
CA CYS A 314 36.70 4.75 -111.44
C CYS A 314 37.61 3.64 -112.01
N GLU A 315 37.56 2.42 -111.48
CA GLU A 315 38.31 1.28 -112.04
C GLU A 315 37.87 0.93 -113.47
N LYS A 316 36.57 0.99 -113.76
CA LYS A 316 36.05 0.79 -115.13
C LYS A 316 36.54 1.90 -116.07
N VAL A 317 36.47 3.16 -115.64
CA VAL A 317 36.97 4.29 -116.43
C VAL A 317 38.47 4.15 -116.68
N GLY A 318 39.26 3.79 -115.66
CA GLY A 318 40.70 3.55 -115.80
C GLY A 318 41.03 2.47 -116.83
N LYS A 319 40.23 1.39 -116.92
CA LYS A 319 40.36 0.38 -117.99
C LYS A 319 40.09 0.97 -119.37
N ILE A 320 39.06 1.81 -119.51
CA ILE A 320 38.73 2.48 -120.78
C ILE A 320 39.86 3.41 -121.21
N ILE A 321 40.41 4.20 -120.28
CA ILE A 321 41.53 5.11 -120.56
C ILE A 321 42.77 4.33 -121.03
N ARG A 322 43.05 3.16 -120.43
CA ARG A 322 44.14 2.29 -120.88
C ARG A 322 43.95 1.79 -122.32
N VAL A 323 42.71 1.44 -122.71
CA VAL A 323 42.40 1.07 -124.10
C VAL A 323 42.57 2.27 -125.05
N ILE A 324 42.21 3.48 -124.62
CA ILE A 324 42.40 4.70 -125.43
C ILE A 324 43.89 4.98 -125.65
N ASP A 325 44.72 4.83 -124.61
CA ASP A 325 46.17 4.97 -124.72
C ASP A 325 46.77 3.92 -125.69
N GLU A 326 46.30 2.68 -125.61
CA GLU A 326 46.69 1.62 -126.55
C GLU A 326 46.30 1.94 -128.00
N ILE A 327 45.08 2.44 -128.24
CA ILE A 327 44.62 2.88 -129.56
C ILE A 327 45.47 4.05 -130.06
N ALA A 328 45.78 5.03 -129.20
CA ALA A 328 46.62 6.16 -129.54
C ALA A 328 48.05 5.70 -129.92
N PHE A 329 48.61 4.75 -129.18
CA PHE A 329 49.91 4.14 -129.50
C PHE A 329 49.88 3.40 -130.85
N GLN A 330 48.88 2.54 -131.08
CA GLN A 330 48.71 1.83 -132.35
C GLN A 330 48.54 2.82 -133.52
N THR A 331 47.77 3.89 -133.34
CA THR A 331 47.56 4.94 -134.34
C THR A 331 48.87 5.68 -134.65
N ASN A 332 49.68 5.98 -133.64
CA ASN A 332 51.00 6.60 -133.80
C ASN A 332 51.96 5.69 -134.60
N ILE A 333 51.94 4.37 -134.39
CA ILE A 333 52.72 3.40 -135.17
C ILE A 333 52.20 3.30 -136.62
N LEU A 334 50.88 3.25 -136.82
CA LEU A 334 50.26 3.26 -138.15
C LEU A 334 50.63 4.52 -138.94
N ALA A 335 50.55 5.68 -138.31
CA ALA A 335 50.91 6.97 -138.89
C ALA A 335 52.41 7.04 -139.23
N LEU A 336 53.28 6.52 -138.36
CA LEU A 336 54.71 6.40 -138.64
C LEU A 336 54.98 5.51 -139.85
N ASN A 337 54.33 4.34 -139.92
CA ASN A 337 54.46 3.43 -141.08
C ASN A 337 53.98 4.10 -142.38
N ALA A 338 52.87 4.84 -142.32
CA ALA A 338 52.34 5.60 -143.46
C ALA A 338 53.28 6.74 -143.89
N ALA A 339 53.91 7.45 -142.95
CA ALA A 339 54.90 8.48 -143.24
C ALA A 339 56.16 7.89 -143.92
N VAL A 340 56.61 6.71 -143.46
CA VAL A 340 57.74 5.98 -144.05
C VAL A 340 57.42 5.53 -145.48
N GLU A 341 56.24 4.94 -145.72
CA GLU A 341 55.84 4.50 -147.07
C GLU A 341 55.59 5.69 -148.02
N SER A 342 55.08 6.81 -147.48
CA SER A 342 54.95 8.07 -148.23
C SER A 342 56.30 8.65 -148.64
N ALA A 343 57.31 8.62 -147.76
CA ALA A 343 58.67 9.00 -148.09
C ALA A 343 59.30 8.08 -149.15
N ARG A 344 58.95 6.78 -149.12
CA ARG A 344 59.38 5.78 -150.10
C ARG A 344 58.78 6.00 -151.49
N ALA A 345 57.58 6.58 -151.58
CA ALA A 345 56.89 6.92 -152.83
C ALA A 345 57.38 8.23 -153.49
N GLY A 346 58.32 8.96 -152.88
CA GLY A 346 58.92 10.18 -153.46
C GLY A 346 57.93 11.34 -153.63
N GLU A 347 58.01 12.07 -154.75
CA GLU A 347 57.15 13.24 -155.01
C GLU A 347 55.66 12.92 -155.04
N ALA A 348 55.27 11.70 -155.44
CA ALA A 348 53.87 11.26 -155.46
C ALA A 348 53.28 11.06 -154.05
N GLY A 349 54.12 10.90 -153.02
CA GLY A 349 53.71 10.64 -151.63
C GLY A 349 53.64 11.88 -150.73
N MET A 350 54.04 13.07 -151.19
CA MET A 350 54.16 14.25 -150.31
C MET A 350 52.84 14.65 -149.64
N GLY A 351 51.71 14.58 -150.35
CA GLY A 351 50.39 14.88 -149.78
C GLY A 351 49.98 13.90 -148.68
N PHE A 352 50.34 12.62 -148.83
CA PHE A 352 50.09 11.58 -147.82
C PHE A 352 51.03 11.71 -146.61
N ALA A 353 52.27 12.15 -146.83
CA ALA A 353 53.23 12.39 -145.74
C ALA A 353 52.74 13.46 -144.75
N VAL A 354 52.16 14.56 -145.24
CA VAL A 354 51.59 15.62 -144.38
C VAL A 354 50.42 15.11 -143.55
N VAL A 355 49.53 14.32 -144.15
CA VAL A 355 48.40 13.70 -143.43
C VAL A 355 48.91 12.70 -142.39
N ALA A 356 49.93 11.90 -142.72
CA ALA A 356 50.53 10.95 -141.79
C ALA A 356 51.17 11.65 -140.58
N ASP A 357 51.88 12.77 -140.77
CA ASP A 357 52.44 13.57 -139.68
C ASP A 357 51.37 14.22 -138.81
N GLU A 358 50.26 14.70 -139.38
CA GLU A 358 49.13 15.26 -138.61
C GLU A 358 48.41 14.18 -137.79
N VAL A 359 48.18 13.00 -138.37
CA VAL A 359 47.60 11.84 -137.65
C VAL A 359 48.53 11.40 -136.51
N ARG A 360 49.85 11.42 -136.75
CA ARG A 360 50.86 11.12 -135.72
C ARG A 360 50.82 12.13 -134.57
N ASN A 361 50.74 13.43 -134.87
CA ASN A 361 50.62 14.48 -133.86
C ASN A 361 49.33 14.33 -133.03
N LEU A 362 48.20 14.05 -133.69
CA LEU A 362 46.93 13.79 -133.02
C LEU A 362 47.00 12.55 -132.11
N ALA A 363 47.65 11.48 -132.57
CA ALA A 363 47.86 10.27 -131.77
C ALA A 363 48.71 10.55 -130.52
N GLN A 364 49.80 11.33 -130.64
CA GLN A 364 50.61 11.75 -129.49
C GLN A 364 49.83 12.64 -128.51
N ARG A 365 49.00 13.56 -129.02
CA ARG A 365 48.11 14.38 -128.17
C ARG A 365 47.06 13.54 -127.45
N SER A 366 46.48 12.54 -128.12
CA SER A 366 45.52 11.60 -127.53
C SER A 366 46.17 10.75 -126.44
N ALA A 367 47.39 10.24 -126.65
CA ALA A 367 48.14 9.50 -125.64
C ALA A 367 48.45 10.38 -124.40
N LYS A 368 48.87 11.64 -124.63
CA LYS A 368 49.09 12.59 -123.53
C LYS A 368 47.81 12.85 -122.72
N ALA A 369 46.69 13.11 -123.40
CA ALA A 369 45.40 13.35 -122.74
C ALA A 369 44.89 12.10 -121.98
N ALA A 370 45.10 10.91 -122.55
CA ALA A 370 44.80 9.65 -121.90
C ALA A 370 45.65 9.46 -120.63
N SER A 371 46.95 9.75 -120.69
CA SER A 371 47.85 9.70 -119.51
C SER A 371 47.45 10.69 -118.42
N GLU A 372 47.14 11.94 -118.77
CA GLU A 372 46.64 12.95 -117.81
C GLU A 372 45.32 12.51 -117.16
N THR A 373 44.39 11.95 -117.96
CA THR A 373 43.12 11.43 -117.44
C THR A 373 43.33 10.20 -116.55
N ALA A 374 44.28 9.33 -116.88
CA ALA A 374 44.63 8.18 -116.04
C ALA A 374 45.12 8.63 -114.66
N GLY A 375 45.97 9.67 -114.60
CA GLY A 375 46.42 10.27 -113.34
C GLY A 375 45.26 10.80 -112.48
N LEU A 376 44.29 11.50 -113.09
CA LEU A 376 43.09 11.98 -112.37
C LEU A 376 42.21 10.83 -111.85
N ILE A 377 42.13 9.72 -112.60
CA ILE A 377 41.38 8.52 -112.17
C ILE A 377 42.10 7.81 -111.01
N GLU A 378 43.43 7.68 -111.06
CA GLU A 378 44.20 7.12 -109.96
C GLU A 378 44.07 7.97 -108.69
N GLU A 379 44.11 9.30 -108.81
CA GLU A 379 43.85 10.21 -107.69
C GLU A 379 42.42 10.03 -107.13
N SER A 380 41.43 9.89 -108.02
CA SER A 380 40.03 9.67 -107.62
C SER A 380 39.84 8.33 -106.88
N ILE A 381 40.51 7.27 -107.33
CA ILE A 381 40.53 5.96 -106.64
C ILE A 381 41.16 6.12 -105.25
N ALA A 382 42.30 6.82 -105.15
CA ALA A 382 42.97 7.05 -103.87
C ALA A 382 42.08 7.83 -102.89
N LYS A 383 41.42 8.91 -103.35
CA LYS A 383 40.48 9.71 -102.54
C LYS A 383 39.24 8.92 -102.13
N SER A 384 38.68 8.09 -103.01
CA SER A 384 37.55 7.21 -102.68
C SER A 384 37.92 6.19 -101.59
N LYS A 385 39.11 5.56 -101.69
CA LYS A 385 39.62 4.65 -100.66
C LYS A 385 39.83 5.35 -99.31
N GLN A 386 40.38 6.57 -99.31
CA GLN A 386 40.49 7.38 -98.09
C GLN A 386 39.11 7.72 -97.51
N GLY A 387 38.16 8.13 -98.35
CA GLY A 387 36.78 8.39 -97.96
C GLY A 387 36.12 7.18 -97.29
N ARG A 388 36.31 5.99 -97.85
CA ARG A 388 35.84 4.72 -97.25
C ARG A 388 36.49 4.47 -95.88
N ALA A 389 37.80 4.64 -95.75
CA ALA A 389 38.48 4.46 -94.46
C ALA A 389 37.96 5.43 -93.38
N HIS A 390 37.65 6.67 -93.75
CA HIS A 390 37.01 7.62 -92.83
C HIS A 390 35.59 7.19 -92.43
N LEU A 391 34.80 6.69 -93.38
CA LEU A 391 33.46 6.15 -93.08
C LEU A 391 33.51 4.94 -92.14
N ASP A 392 34.47 4.03 -92.34
CA ASP A 392 34.66 2.88 -91.44
C ASP A 392 34.98 3.34 -90.01
N HIS A 393 35.82 4.38 -89.86
CA HIS A 393 36.12 4.98 -88.55
C HIS A 393 34.90 5.64 -87.90
N VAL A 394 34.11 6.39 -88.67
CA VAL A 394 32.87 7.01 -88.19
C VAL A 394 31.83 5.96 -87.80
N SER A 395 31.66 4.90 -88.58
CA SER A 395 30.78 3.76 -88.26
C SER A 395 31.21 3.09 -86.95
N GLY A 396 32.51 2.86 -86.75
CA GLY A 396 33.04 2.33 -85.49
C GLY A 396 32.77 3.25 -84.28
N ALA A 397 32.85 4.58 -84.47
CA ALA A 397 32.51 5.55 -83.43
C ALA A 397 31.01 5.54 -83.09
N ILE A 398 30.14 5.50 -84.10
CA ILE A 398 28.69 5.36 -83.91
C ILE A 398 28.35 4.07 -83.17
N GLY A 399 28.97 2.93 -83.52
CA GLY A 399 28.78 1.67 -82.80
C GLY A 399 29.10 1.75 -81.31
N LYS A 400 30.15 2.50 -80.92
CA LYS A 400 30.47 2.78 -79.51
C LYS A 400 29.39 3.64 -78.85
N VAL A 401 28.91 4.68 -79.53
CA VAL A 401 27.82 5.55 -79.05
C VAL A 401 26.53 4.74 -78.84
N THR A 402 26.18 3.84 -79.76
CA THR A 402 25.04 2.91 -79.60
C THR A 402 25.19 2.03 -78.36
N GLY A 403 26.40 1.52 -78.12
CA GLY A 403 26.72 0.74 -76.93
C GLY A 403 26.49 1.54 -75.63
N SER A 404 27.01 2.77 -75.57
CA SER A 404 26.81 3.66 -74.42
C SER A 404 25.34 4.06 -74.22
N ALA A 405 24.60 4.32 -75.30
CA ALA A 405 23.17 4.63 -75.23
C ALA A 405 22.36 3.47 -74.63
N ARG A 406 22.67 2.22 -75.00
CA ARG A 406 22.05 1.02 -74.40
C ARG A 406 22.36 0.88 -72.91
N GLN A 407 23.59 1.19 -72.50
CA GLN A 407 23.95 1.19 -71.08
C GLN A 407 23.18 2.26 -70.29
N ILE A 408 23.04 3.47 -70.85
CA ILE A 408 22.22 4.54 -70.25
C ILE A 408 20.77 4.09 -70.11
N ALA A 409 20.19 3.47 -71.16
CA ALA A 409 18.82 2.95 -71.11
C ALA A 409 18.63 1.93 -69.96
N SER A 410 19.58 1.00 -69.80
CA SER A 410 19.55 0.01 -68.72
C SER A 410 19.69 0.65 -67.33
N LEU A 411 20.53 1.69 -67.18
CA LEU A 411 20.67 2.42 -65.92
C LEU A 411 19.38 3.16 -65.56
N VAL A 412 18.76 3.84 -66.53
CA VAL A 412 17.49 4.57 -66.33
C VAL A 412 16.39 3.60 -65.87
N ASP A 413 16.30 2.42 -66.47
CA ASP A 413 15.32 1.41 -66.04
C ASP A 413 15.60 0.87 -64.62
N GLY A 414 16.89 0.71 -64.27
CA GLY A 414 17.33 0.38 -62.91
C GLY A 414 16.89 1.42 -61.88
N VAL A 415 17.11 2.71 -62.15
CA VAL A 415 16.71 3.81 -61.24
C VAL A 415 15.18 3.90 -61.15
N LYS A 416 14.46 3.66 -62.25
CA LYS A 416 12.99 3.64 -62.26
C LYS A 416 12.43 2.56 -61.33
N ASN A 417 12.96 1.34 -61.41
CA ASN A 417 12.55 0.24 -60.55
C ASN A 417 12.89 0.54 -59.07
N GLY A 418 14.08 1.09 -58.80
CA GLY A 418 14.46 1.53 -57.46
C GLY A 418 13.56 2.64 -56.90
N SER A 419 13.15 3.60 -57.73
CA SER A 419 12.24 4.69 -57.33
C SER A 419 10.83 4.17 -56.99
N ALA A 420 10.35 3.17 -57.72
CA ALA A 420 9.09 2.49 -57.41
C ALA A 420 9.16 1.74 -56.07
N GLU A 421 10.29 1.13 -55.76
CA GLU A 421 10.53 0.49 -54.46
C GLU A 421 10.64 1.51 -53.32
N GLN A 422 11.35 2.61 -53.52
CA GLN A 422 11.39 3.73 -52.57
C GLN A 422 9.98 4.24 -52.25
N THR A 423 9.12 4.41 -53.24
CA THR A 423 7.73 4.85 -53.04
C THR A 423 6.97 3.92 -52.09
N ARG A 424 7.11 2.59 -52.26
CA ARG A 424 6.49 1.59 -51.36
C ARG A 424 7.10 1.63 -49.95
N GLY A 425 8.41 1.81 -49.85
CA GLY A 425 9.11 1.97 -48.57
C GLY A 425 8.62 3.20 -47.80
N ILE A 426 8.51 4.34 -48.50
CA ILE A 426 8.03 5.61 -47.94
C ILE A 426 6.58 5.49 -47.45
N GLN A 427 5.68 4.83 -48.20
CA GLN A 427 4.31 4.57 -47.74
C GLN A 427 4.26 3.70 -46.47
N SER A 428 5.18 2.74 -46.35
CA SER A 428 5.30 1.89 -45.16
C SER A 428 5.79 2.70 -43.95
N ILE A 429 6.75 3.61 -44.17
CA ILE A 429 7.24 4.54 -43.15
C ILE A 429 6.12 5.48 -42.71
N ALA A 430 5.41 6.11 -43.63
CA ALA A 430 4.29 7.00 -43.33
C ALA A 430 3.21 6.28 -42.49
N SER A 431 2.87 5.05 -42.85
CA SER A 431 1.93 4.23 -42.07
C SER A 431 2.45 3.88 -40.67
N ALA A 432 3.76 3.71 -40.51
CA ALA A 432 4.39 3.48 -39.21
C ALA A 432 4.39 4.75 -38.34
N MET A 433 4.63 5.92 -38.94
CA MET A 433 4.58 7.21 -38.25
C MET A 433 3.20 7.46 -37.62
N VAL A 434 2.11 7.18 -38.34
CA VAL A 434 0.73 7.28 -37.80
C VAL A 434 0.52 6.38 -36.57
N ARG A 435 1.10 5.17 -36.56
CA ARG A 435 1.01 4.29 -35.38
C ARG A 435 1.83 4.82 -34.20
N ILE A 436 3.03 5.37 -34.48
CA ILE A 436 3.87 5.98 -33.44
C ILE A 436 3.15 7.20 -32.86
N GLU A 437 2.51 8.02 -33.67
CA GLU A 437 1.69 9.16 -33.23
C GLU A 437 0.57 8.72 -32.28
N GLN A 438 -0.20 7.67 -32.65
CA GLN A 438 -1.25 7.13 -31.78
C GLN A 438 -0.72 6.63 -30.44
N VAL A 439 0.41 5.91 -30.43
CA VAL A 439 1.05 5.43 -29.20
C VAL A 439 1.57 6.61 -28.38
N THR A 440 2.13 7.63 -29.01
CA THR A 440 2.66 8.83 -28.35
C THR A 440 1.53 9.58 -27.66
N GLN A 441 0.40 9.80 -28.34
CA GLN A 441 -0.78 10.45 -27.77
C GLN A 441 -1.38 9.65 -26.60
N SER A 442 -1.49 8.33 -26.77
CA SER A 442 -1.97 7.44 -25.71
C SER A 442 -1.05 7.45 -24.49
N SER A 443 0.27 7.47 -24.72
CA SER A 443 1.28 7.53 -23.66
C SER A 443 1.20 8.85 -22.90
N ALA A 444 1.02 9.97 -23.60
CA ALA A 444 0.83 11.29 -22.97
C ALA A 444 -0.43 11.30 -22.09
N SER A 445 -1.58 10.88 -22.63
CA SER A 445 -2.83 10.83 -21.88
C SER A 445 -2.75 9.89 -20.66
N SER A 446 -2.19 8.69 -20.84
CA SER A 446 -2.05 7.72 -19.74
C SER A 446 -1.09 8.21 -18.66
N ALA A 447 -0.05 8.93 -19.07
CA ALA A 447 0.90 9.53 -18.14
C ALA A 447 0.26 10.65 -17.32
N GLU A 448 -0.52 11.54 -17.93
CA GLU A 448 -1.26 12.58 -17.21
C GLU A 448 -2.25 11.97 -16.19
N GLU A 449 -3.01 10.95 -16.61
CA GLU A 449 -3.94 10.24 -15.72
C GLU A 449 -3.19 9.56 -14.56
N THR A 450 -2.09 8.88 -14.85
CA THR A 450 -1.28 8.22 -13.81
C THR A 450 -0.67 9.24 -12.85
N ALA A 451 -0.29 10.43 -13.34
CA ALA A 451 0.21 11.51 -12.49
C ALA A 451 -0.87 12.01 -11.52
N ALA A 452 -2.10 12.20 -12.01
CA ALA A 452 -3.25 12.58 -11.19
C ALA A 452 -3.56 11.51 -10.12
N VAL A 453 -3.58 10.23 -10.50
CA VAL A 453 -3.77 9.11 -9.57
C VAL A 453 -2.66 9.06 -8.52
N GLY A 454 -1.40 9.29 -8.90
CA GLY A 454 -0.28 9.39 -7.95
C GLY A 454 -0.46 10.54 -6.96
N GLN A 455 -0.96 11.70 -7.41
CA GLN A 455 -1.26 12.82 -6.50
C GLN A 455 -2.41 12.48 -5.54
N GLU A 456 -3.48 11.85 -6.02
CA GLU A 456 -4.62 11.43 -5.21
C GLU A 456 -4.21 10.38 -4.16
N MET A 457 -3.42 9.38 -4.55
CA MET A 457 -2.88 8.38 -3.61
C MET A 457 -1.99 9.03 -2.55
N SER A 458 -1.17 10.01 -2.92
CA SER A 458 -0.36 10.77 -1.97
C SER A 458 -1.24 11.53 -0.96
N ALA A 459 -2.30 12.18 -1.43
CA ALA A 459 -3.27 12.84 -0.56
C ALA A 459 -3.98 11.84 0.38
N GLN A 460 -4.36 10.67 -0.11
CA GLN A 460 -5.00 9.64 0.69
C GLN A 460 -4.04 9.04 1.73
N ALA A 461 -2.77 8.88 1.39
CA ALA A 461 -1.73 8.46 2.32
C ALA A 461 -1.49 9.51 3.42
N ASN A 462 -1.52 10.80 3.09
CA ASN A 462 -1.45 11.88 4.08
C ASN A 462 -2.67 11.85 5.01
N ASN A 463 -3.88 11.63 4.48
CA ASN A 463 -5.08 11.45 5.31
C ASN A 463 -4.97 10.24 6.25
N LEU A 464 -4.40 9.13 5.77
CA LEU A 464 -4.10 7.96 6.62
C LEU A 464 -3.10 8.32 7.72
N SER A 465 -2.05 9.09 7.42
CA SER A 465 -1.11 9.56 8.43
C SER A 465 -1.78 10.44 9.49
N ASP A 466 -2.71 11.33 9.13
CA ASP A 466 -3.48 12.11 10.12
C ASP A 466 -4.34 11.20 11.02
N ILE A 467 -5.02 10.20 10.44
CA ILE A 467 -5.78 9.21 11.22
C ILE A 467 -4.87 8.44 12.17
N VAL A 468 -3.69 8.04 11.70
CA VAL A 468 -2.68 7.32 12.48
C VAL A 468 -2.13 8.19 13.61
N GLN A 469 -1.90 9.48 13.39
CA GLN A 469 -1.51 10.42 14.45
C GLN A 469 -2.59 10.54 15.53
N ARG A 470 -3.87 10.61 15.14
CA ARG A 470 -5.00 10.57 16.10
C ARG A 470 -5.03 9.26 16.87
N LEU A 471 -4.88 8.12 16.20
CA LEU A 471 -4.78 6.81 16.85
C LEU A 471 -3.59 6.72 17.82
N HIS A 472 -2.43 7.24 17.42
CA HIS A 472 -1.23 7.30 18.24
C HIS A 472 -1.49 8.08 19.53
N SER A 473 -2.14 9.26 19.45
CA SER A 473 -2.50 10.05 20.62
C SER A 473 -3.45 9.34 21.60
N MET A 474 -4.31 8.45 21.10
CA MET A 474 -5.24 7.68 21.94
C MET A 474 -4.61 6.47 22.60
N VAL A 475 -3.63 5.84 21.95
CA VAL A 475 -2.92 4.66 22.48
C VAL A 475 -1.71 5.07 23.34
N GLY A 476 -1.34 6.35 23.27
CA GLY A 476 -0.34 7.01 24.12
C GLY A 476 1.05 6.92 23.54
#